data_AF-A0AAP1EYN7-F1
#
_entry.id   AF-A0AAP1EYN7-F1
#
_cell.length_a   1.000
_cell.length_b   1.000
_cell.length_c   1.000
_cell.angle_alpha   90.00
_cell.angle_beta   90.00
_cell.angle_gamma   90.00
#
_symmetry.space_group_name_H-M   'P 1'
#
loop_
_entity.id
_entity.type
_entity.pdbx_description
1 polymer ?
#
loop_
_entity_poly.entity_id
_entity_poly.type
_entity_poly.pdbx_seq_one_letter_code
_entity_poly.pdbx_strand_id
1 'polypeptide(L)'
;MLPKLAQEIRRDHGRAVADLSPQALRDEVARSHDHAAYALKITYLPTLVAWIKADVAWARGLRSNPTADLWIRRSTTPSLTAADLLAPLGR
;
A
#
# COMPACT_ATOMS: atom_id res chain seq x y z
N MET A 1 -8.42 -9.91 6.82
CA MET A 1 -7.44 -9.76 5.73
C MET A 1 -6.12 -9.14 6.24
N LEU A 2 -6.17 -7.96 6.86
CA LEU A 2 -4.98 -7.19 7.27
C LEU A 2 -3.96 -7.93 8.16
N PRO A 3 -4.36 -8.78 9.14
CA PRO A 3 -3.40 -9.53 9.94
C PRO A 3 -2.53 -10.51 9.13
N LYS A 4 -3.11 -11.13 8.08
CA LYS A 4 -2.37 -12.02 7.18
C LYS A 4 -1.43 -11.22 6.29
N LEU A 5 -1.87 -10.07 5.79
CA LEU A 5 -1.05 -9.19 4.94
C LEU A 5 0.19 -8.65 5.69
N ALA A 6 0.04 -8.30 6.96
CA ALA A 6 1.18 -7.91 7.82
C ALA A 6 2.20 -9.06 7.98
N GLN A 7 1.73 -10.31 8.11
CA GLN A 7 2.61 -11.47 8.15
C GLN A 7 3.31 -11.71 6.81
N GLU A 8 2.62 -11.57 5.69
CA GLU A 8 3.22 -11.66 4.36
C GLU A 8 4.30 -10.60 4.16
N ILE A 9 4.03 -9.34 4.50
CA ILE A 9 5.02 -8.26 4.42
C ILE A 9 6.24 -8.56 5.28
N ARG A 10 6.04 -9.07 6.51
CA ARG A 10 7.15 -9.47 7.39
C ARG A 10 8.00 -10.58 6.77
N ARG A 11 7.36 -11.56 6.13
CA ARG A 11 8.02 -12.71 5.51
C ARG A 11 8.79 -12.29 4.26
N ASP A 12 8.15 -11.52 3.38
CA ASP A 12 8.66 -11.21 2.05
C ASP A 12 9.63 -10.00 2.08
N HIS A 13 9.44 -9.06 3.02
CA HIS A 13 10.21 -7.81 3.13
C HIS A 13 10.73 -7.56 4.55
N GLY A 14 11.10 -8.61 5.29
CA GLY A 14 11.44 -8.51 6.72
C GLY A 14 12.53 -7.49 7.06
N ARG A 15 13.53 -7.30 6.19
CA ARG A 15 14.56 -6.25 6.36
C ARG A 15 13.98 -4.84 6.30
N ALA A 16 13.05 -4.61 5.38
CA ALA A 16 12.43 -3.31 5.16
C ALA A 16 11.47 -2.92 6.28
N VAL A 17 11.03 -3.86 7.13
CA VAL A 17 10.12 -3.63 8.27
C VAL A 17 10.71 -4.10 9.61
N ALA A 18 12.03 -4.26 9.68
CA ALA A 18 12.72 -4.81 10.85
C ALA A 18 12.59 -3.91 12.09
N ASP A 19 12.43 -2.60 11.88
CA ASP A 19 12.21 -1.58 12.90
C ASP A 19 10.81 -1.64 13.54
N LEU A 20 9.85 -2.32 12.89
CA LEU A 20 8.46 -2.35 13.34
C LEU A 20 8.16 -3.57 14.22
N SER A 21 7.61 -3.29 15.40
CA SER A 21 6.99 -4.34 16.22
C SER A 21 5.83 -5.02 15.47
N PRO A 22 5.44 -6.25 15.84
CA PRO A 22 4.30 -6.92 15.20
C PRO A 22 3.02 -6.10 15.22
N GLN A 23 2.78 -5.34 16.30
CA GLN A 23 1.61 -4.47 16.40
C GLN A 23 1.76 -3.23 15.51
N ALA A 24 2.92 -2.56 15.55
CA ALA A 24 3.19 -1.39 14.72
C ALA A 24 3.05 -1.69 13.21
N LEU A 25 3.49 -2.87 12.77
CA LEU A 25 3.32 -3.31 11.38
C LEU A 25 1.84 -3.53 11.01
N ARG A 26 1.03 -4.08 11.91
CA ARG A 26 -0.42 -4.21 11.67
C ARG A 26 -1.09 -2.85 11.57
N ASP A 27 -0.70 -1.91 12.42
CA ASP A 27 -1.25 -0.56 12.41
C ASP A 27 -0.88 0.19 11.13
N GLU A 28 0.35 0.01 10.63
CA GLU A 28 0.78 0.54 9.32
C GLU A 28 -0.01 -0.05 8.16
N VAL A 29 -0.20 -1.37 8.14
CA VAL A 29 -1.02 -2.05 7.13
C VAL A 29 -2.48 -1.55 7.17
N ALA A 30 -3.04 -1.32 8.36
CA ALA A 30 -4.39 -0.79 8.51
C ALA A 30 -4.49 0.66 7.99
N ARG A 31 -3.56 1.54 8.37
CA ARG A 31 -3.50 2.93 7.87
C ARG A 31 -3.39 2.97 6.34
N SER A 32 -2.52 2.15 5.78
CA SER A 32 -2.32 2.05 4.34
C SER A 32 -3.58 1.56 3.62
N HIS A 33 -4.21 0.51 4.16
CA HIS A 33 -5.47 0.00 3.66
C HIS A 33 -6.58 1.06 3.66
N ASP A 34 -6.78 1.74 4.79
CA ASP A 34 -7.87 2.69 4.93
C ASP A 34 -7.70 3.87 3.98
N HIS A 35 -6.46 4.34 3.82
CA HIS A 35 -6.14 5.36 2.84
C HIS A 35 -6.42 4.88 1.40
N ALA A 36 -5.88 3.72 1.01
CA ALA A 36 -6.02 3.18 -0.34
C ALA A 36 -7.48 2.86 -0.71
N ALA A 37 -8.22 2.21 0.20
CA ALA A 37 -9.60 1.79 -0.03
C ALA A 37 -10.57 2.98 0.03
N TYR A 38 -10.48 3.81 1.06
CA TYR A 38 -11.49 4.85 1.30
C TYR A 38 -11.13 6.21 0.71
N ALA A 39 -9.86 6.58 0.72
CA ALA A 39 -9.42 7.88 0.23
C ALA A 39 -9.12 7.84 -1.28
N LEU A 40 -8.42 6.81 -1.74
CA LEU A 40 -8.04 6.64 -3.15
C LEU A 40 -9.04 5.82 -3.97
N LYS A 41 -10.02 5.16 -3.32
CA LYS A 41 -11.05 4.34 -3.99
C LYS A 41 -10.46 3.19 -4.83
N ILE A 42 -9.34 2.63 -4.39
CA ILE A 42 -8.77 1.41 -5.00
C ILE A 42 -9.62 0.21 -4.54
N THR A 43 -10.41 -0.32 -5.46
CA THR A 43 -11.38 -1.41 -5.18
C THR A 43 -10.94 -2.77 -5.71
N TYR A 44 -10.03 -2.80 -6.70
CA TYR A 44 -9.52 -4.05 -7.23
C TYR A 44 -8.52 -4.66 -6.24
N LEU A 45 -8.88 -5.81 -5.68
CA LEU A 45 -8.16 -6.42 -4.56
C LEU A 45 -6.66 -6.65 -4.83
N PRO A 46 -6.23 -7.17 -6.01
CA PRO A 46 -4.80 -7.31 -6.30
C PRO A 46 -4.03 -5.98 -6.25
N THR A 47 -4.59 -4.91 -6.82
CA THR A 47 -3.97 -3.57 -6.76
C THR A 47 -3.93 -3.06 -5.33
N LEU A 48 -5.02 -3.22 -4.58
CA LEU A 48 -5.08 -2.78 -3.18
C LEU A 48 -3.98 -3.47 -2.34
N VAL A 49 -3.81 -4.78 -2.50
CA VAL A 49 -2.75 -5.54 -1.83
C VAL A 49 -1.37 -5.05 -2.25
N ALA A 50 -1.12 -4.89 -3.56
CA ALA A 50 0.16 -4.41 -4.07
C ALA A 50 0.49 -3.00 -3.55
N TRP A 51 -0.50 -2.12 -3.50
CA TRP A 51 -0.37 -0.76 -2.95
C TRP A 51 0.03 -0.77 -1.48
N ILE A 52 -0.66 -1.56 -0.66
CA ILE A 52 -0.36 -1.67 0.78
C ILE A 52 1.05 -2.23 0.99
N LYS A 53 1.43 -3.26 0.23
CA LYS A 53 2.78 -3.82 0.35
C LYS A 53 3.85 -2.78 -0.04
N ALA A 54 3.64 -2.03 -1.11
CA ALA A 54 4.55 -0.95 -1.52
C ALA A 54 4.64 0.15 -0.45
N ASP A 55 3.51 0.70 0.00
CA ASP A 55 3.45 1.78 0.98
C ASP A 55 4.06 1.43 2.34
N VAL A 56 4.02 0.15 2.75
CA VAL A 56 4.54 -0.31 4.04
C VAL A 56 5.99 -0.79 3.94
N ALA A 57 6.39 -1.40 2.82
CA ALA A 57 7.69 -2.07 2.69
C ALA A 57 8.69 -1.31 1.81
N TRP A 58 8.55 -1.33 0.48
CA TRP A 58 9.62 -0.90 -0.44
C TRP A 58 9.45 0.50 -1.04
N ALA A 59 8.27 1.11 -0.91
CA ALA A 59 7.99 2.51 -1.24
C ALA A 59 7.37 3.20 -0.02
N ARG A 60 8.07 3.11 1.11
CA ARG A 60 7.52 3.47 2.43
C ARG A 60 6.99 4.91 2.44
N GLY A 61 5.72 5.09 2.81
CA GLY A 61 5.07 6.39 2.84
C GLY A 61 4.50 6.87 1.50
N LEU A 62 4.29 5.96 0.54
CA LEU A 62 3.59 6.21 -0.72
C LEU A 62 2.26 6.95 -0.53
N ARG A 63 1.51 6.64 0.54
CA ARG A 63 0.26 7.33 0.93
C ARG A 63 0.44 8.81 1.26
N SER A 64 1.67 9.24 1.54
CA SER A 64 2.02 10.64 1.82
C SER A 64 2.52 11.37 0.58
N ASN A 65 2.56 10.72 -0.59
CA ASN A 65 2.93 11.37 -1.85
C ASN A 65 1.71 12.11 -2.44
N PRO A 66 1.68 13.46 -2.40
CA PRO A 66 0.51 14.23 -2.84
C PRO A 66 0.27 14.14 -4.35
N THR A 67 1.32 13.88 -5.14
CA THR A 67 1.20 13.74 -6.60
C THR A 67 0.48 12.45 -6.95
N ALA A 68 0.89 11.34 -6.33
CA ALA A 68 0.24 10.04 -6.52
C ALA A 68 -1.22 10.07 -6.05
N ASP A 69 -1.48 10.67 -4.88
CA ASP A 69 -2.84 10.83 -4.33
C ASP A 69 -3.74 11.65 -5.29
N LEU A 70 -3.27 12.81 -5.76
CA LEU A 70 -4.03 13.66 -6.69
C LEU A 70 -4.33 12.95 -8.02
N TRP A 71 -3.35 12.22 -8.57
CA TRP A 71 -3.54 11.49 -9.84
C TRP A 71 -4.59 10.39 -9.72
N ILE A 72 -4.55 9.60 -8.65
CA ILE A 72 -5.51 8.52 -8.45
C ILE A 72 -6.92 9.09 -8.19
N ARG A 73 -7.04 10.13 -7.37
CA ARG A 73 -8.35 10.74 -7.07
C ARG A 73 -9.02 11.40 -8.27
N ARG A 74 -8.25 11.91 -9.23
CA ARG A 74 -8.79 12.49 -10.47
C ARG A 74 -9.07 11.47 -11.56
N SER A 75 -8.67 10.22 -11.36
CA SER A 75 -8.86 9.14 -12.34
C SER A 75 -10.30 8.62 -12.31
N THR A 76 -10.83 8.31 -13.50
CA THR A 76 -12.08 7.56 -13.63
C THR A 76 -11.88 6.06 -13.32
N THR A 77 -10.64 5.59 -13.30
CA THR A 77 -10.26 4.21 -13.00
C THR A 77 -9.15 4.15 -11.94
N PRO A 78 -9.47 4.42 -10.65
CA PRO A 78 -8.46 4.53 -9.59
C PRO A 78 -7.57 3.29 -9.44
N SER A 79 -8.17 2.10 -9.53
CA SER A 79 -7.45 0.82 -9.44
C SER A 79 -6.44 0.60 -10.58
N LEU A 80 -6.74 1.09 -11.79
CA LEU A 80 -5.81 0.99 -12.92
C LEU A 80 -4.69 2.00 -12.78
N THR A 81 -5.01 3.25 -12.46
CA THR A 81 -4.01 4.30 -12.23
C THR A 81 -3.06 3.95 -11.08
N ALA A 82 -3.57 3.36 -10.01
CA ALA A 82 -2.73 2.85 -8.93
C ALA A 82 -1.80 1.72 -9.41
N ALA A 83 -2.28 0.80 -10.25
CA ALA A 83 -1.43 -0.25 -10.82
C ALA A 83 -0.33 0.32 -11.74
N ASP A 84 -0.66 1.31 -12.57
CA ASP A 84 0.30 2.01 -13.43
C ASP A 84 1.38 2.74 -12.61
N LEU A 85 0.99 3.36 -11.51
CA LEU A 85 1.92 4.01 -10.57
C LEU A 85 2.82 3.02 -9.82
N LEU A 86 2.35 1.80 -9.57
CA LEU A 86 3.13 0.74 -8.93
C LEU A 86 4.08 0.04 -9.90
N ALA A 87 3.74 -0.05 -11.19
CA ALA A 87 4.54 -0.72 -12.21
C ALA A 87 6.04 -0.34 -12.23
N PRO A 88 6.44 0.94 -12.13
CA PRO A 88 7.85 1.32 -12.12
C PRO A 88 8.58 1.06 -10.79
N LEU A 89 7.86 0.83 -9.69
CA LEU A 89 8.46 0.71 -8.36
C LEU A 89 9.13 -0.65 -8.09
N GLY A 90 8.92 -1.64 -8.97
CA GLY A 90 9.38 -3.00 -8.73
C GLY A 90 8.69 -3.66 -7.53
N ARG A 91 9.02 -4.93 -7.26
CA ARG A 91 8.61 -5.68 -6.07
C ARG A 91 9.83 -6.05 -5.25
#